data_AF-A0A7U4TJH5-F1
#
_entry.id   AF-A0A7U4TJH5-F1
#
_cell.length_a   1.000
_cell.length_b   1.000
_cell.length_c   1.000
_cell.angle_alpha   90.00
_cell.angle_beta   90.00
_cell.angle_gamma   90.00
#
_symmetry.space_group_name_H-M   'P 1'
#
loop_
_entity.id
_entity.type
_entity.pdbx_description
1 polymer ?
#
loop_
_entity_poly.entity_id
_entity_poly.type
_entity_poly.pdbx_seq_one_letter_code
_entity_poly.pdbx_strand_id
1 'polypeptide(L)'
;MTQPIFESSFQSATINGDNSANDDKSTYKQVASTQNSLAIDKAALLALFTTPPSEANSIQTIQDADTSESSVAEQRVALYQAQHERTRLLYLAPASTRPTYLVQTLKPQFAEYQQYKLAQQLDKRGLLDIDTIERLWQQLHVVDDIIADIVRHMPAQQPAGWQLTAQDGHNPLRLATVGKLKHPKPISDQASLNSYVLGHFGVSSFTYDRGYYIGHVIGYLFSCYFCAHLSISYGVTALGEQVIEDYDYASLETPYMVRLLQGLDSYCKKRIYQLAVICARLSVYASDKRIEKMLIAEVNDFDKKLQQQHLDVLLLQGMMPESNDSTPLF
;
A
#
# COMPACT_ATOMS: atom_id res chain seq x y z
N MET A 1 71.01 -5.29 -40.95
CA MET A 1 71.10 -6.69 -41.38
C MET A 1 69.77 -7.06 -42.03
N THR A 2 69.82 -7.28 -43.36
CA THR A 2 69.01 -8.22 -44.15
C THR A 2 67.51 -8.41 -43.83
N GLN A 3 66.67 -7.76 -44.65
CA GLN A 3 65.58 -8.29 -45.52
C GLN A 3 65.41 -9.84 -45.63
N PRO A 4 64.35 -10.40 -46.29
CA PRO A 4 63.11 -9.82 -46.87
C PRO A 4 61.82 -10.69 -46.64
N ILE A 5 60.59 -10.17 -46.82
CA ILE A 5 59.62 -10.28 -47.97
C ILE A 5 59.13 -11.71 -48.31
N PHE A 6 57.80 -11.91 -48.37
CA PHE A 6 56.98 -12.49 -49.47
C PHE A 6 55.57 -12.78 -48.91
N GLU A 7 54.54 -11.98 -49.17
CA GLU A 7 53.72 -11.83 -50.39
C GLU A 7 53.08 -13.11 -50.94
N SER A 8 51.87 -12.88 -51.47
CA SER A 8 51.05 -13.68 -52.40
C SER A 8 50.00 -14.59 -51.74
N SER A 9 48.76 -14.69 -52.24
CA SER A 9 48.03 -13.95 -53.26
C SER A 9 46.59 -14.48 -53.29
N PHE A 10 45.68 -13.62 -53.76
CA PHE A 10 44.35 -13.90 -54.28
C PHE A 10 44.16 -15.27 -54.95
N GLN A 11 42.96 -15.87 -54.82
CA GLN A 11 41.97 -15.91 -55.91
C GLN A 11 40.69 -16.69 -55.52
N SER A 12 39.56 -16.11 -55.91
CA SER A 12 38.20 -16.62 -55.83
C SER A 12 37.94 -17.80 -56.78
N ALA A 13 37.05 -18.72 -56.39
CA ALA A 13 36.22 -19.48 -57.32
C ALA A 13 34.92 -19.95 -56.63
N THR A 14 33.81 -19.34 -57.03
CA THR A 14 32.46 -19.91 -56.93
C THR A 14 32.32 -21.13 -57.83
N ILE A 15 31.50 -22.14 -57.43
CA ILE A 15 30.42 -22.77 -58.24
C ILE A 15 29.70 -23.85 -57.40
N ASN A 16 28.36 -23.83 -57.53
CA ASN A 16 27.34 -24.73 -56.98
C ASN A 16 27.50 -26.21 -57.36
N GLY A 17 26.90 -27.10 -56.56
CA GLY A 17 26.55 -28.46 -56.97
C GLY A 17 25.84 -29.27 -55.88
N ASP A 18 24.55 -29.54 -56.09
CA ASP A 18 23.65 -30.38 -55.28
C ASP A 18 24.19 -31.80 -55.03
N ASN A 19 23.95 -32.34 -53.83
CA ASN A 19 23.07 -33.52 -53.65
C ASN A 19 23.00 -34.03 -52.20
N SER A 20 21.76 -34.09 -51.70
CA SER A 20 21.11 -35.21 -50.99
C SER A 20 21.88 -35.99 -49.91
N ALA A 21 21.40 -35.92 -48.66
CA ALA A 21 20.69 -37.03 -47.99
C ALA A 21 20.53 -36.75 -46.48
N ASN A 22 19.29 -36.94 -45.99
CA ASN A 22 18.85 -37.42 -44.66
C ASN A 22 19.42 -36.73 -43.39
N ASP A 23 18.69 -36.46 -42.32
CA ASP A 23 17.43 -36.98 -41.82
C ASP A 23 16.93 -35.99 -40.72
N ASP A 24 15.70 -36.25 -40.26
CA ASP A 24 15.11 -35.82 -38.99
C ASP A 24 14.07 -34.69 -38.97
N LYS A 25 12.84 -35.22 -38.82
CA LYS A 25 11.59 -34.60 -38.40
C LYS A 25 11.80 -33.69 -37.18
N SER A 26 11.60 -32.39 -37.37
CA SER A 26 11.03 -31.54 -36.32
C SER A 26 9.67 -31.04 -36.78
N THR A 27 8.66 -31.81 -36.43
CA THR A 27 7.27 -31.37 -36.34
C THR A 27 7.26 -30.11 -35.48
N TYR A 28 7.15 -28.94 -36.11
CA TYR A 28 6.76 -27.72 -35.43
C TYR A 28 5.34 -27.96 -34.91
N LYS A 29 5.26 -28.51 -33.69
CA LYS A 29 4.08 -28.36 -32.85
C LYS A 29 3.91 -26.86 -32.67
N GLN A 30 3.02 -26.29 -33.48
CA GLN A 30 2.25 -25.12 -33.06
C GLN A 30 1.70 -25.47 -31.68
N VAL A 31 2.40 -24.99 -30.65
CA VAL A 31 1.81 -24.83 -29.33
C VAL A 31 0.73 -23.81 -29.57
N ALA A 32 -0.49 -24.30 -29.84
CA ALA A 32 -1.69 -23.53 -29.67
C ALA A 32 -1.59 -22.95 -28.28
N SER A 33 -1.25 -21.67 -28.20
CA SER A 33 -1.46 -20.88 -27.02
C SER A 33 -2.96 -20.95 -26.80
N THR A 34 -3.37 -21.83 -25.89
CA THR A 34 -4.72 -21.86 -25.34
C THR A 34 -4.88 -20.56 -24.57
N GLN A 35 -5.11 -19.45 -25.28
CA GLN A 35 -5.69 -18.23 -24.76
C GLN A 35 -7.15 -18.54 -24.44
N ASN A 36 -7.36 -19.38 -23.41
CA ASN A 36 -8.57 -19.31 -22.62
C ASN A 36 -8.41 -18.08 -21.72
N SER A 37 -8.50 -16.89 -22.29
CA SER A 37 -8.93 -15.73 -21.52
C SER A 37 -10.35 -16.05 -21.07
N LEU A 38 -10.49 -16.70 -19.92
CA LEU A 38 -11.74 -16.67 -19.16
C LEU A 38 -12.12 -15.19 -19.13
N ALA A 39 -13.20 -14.83 -19.83
CA ALA A 39 -13.69 -13.48 -19.87
C ALA A 39 -14.23 -13.18 -18.47
N ILE A 40 -13.34 -12.74 -17.58
CA ILE A 40 -13.71 -12.35 -16.21
C ILE A 40 -14.68 -11.18 -16.35
N ASP A 41 -15.89 -11.37 -15.85
CA ASP A 41 -16.90 -10.34 -15.88
C ASP A 41 -16.59 -9.23 -14.84
N LYS A 42 -17.31 -8.11 -14.95
CA LYS A 42 -17.11 -6.95 -14.07
C LYS A 42 -17.35 -7.28 -12.59
N ALA A 43 -18.29 -8.17 -12.30
CA ALA A 43 -18.66 -8.52 -10.92
C ALA A 43 -17.59 -9.42 -10.29
N ALA A 44 -17.03 -10.36 -11.04
CA ALA A 44 -15.92 -11.20 -10.66
C ALA A 44 -14.65 -10.37 -10.43
N LEU A 45 -14.36 -9.38 -11.28
CA LEU A 45 -13.25 -8.44 -11.03
C LEU A 45 -13.43 -7.67 -9.72
N LEU A 46 -14.64 -7.19 -9.43
CA LEU A 46 -14.93 -6.49 -8.19
C LEU A 46 -14.81 -7.42 -6.97
N ALA A 47 -15.28 -8.66 -7.09
CA ALA A 47 -15.23 -9.65 -6.02
C ALA A 47 -13.79 -9.97 -5.56
N LEU A 48 -12.80 -9.83 -6.44
CA LEU A 48 -11.38 -10.02 -6.09
C LEU A 48 -10.84 -8.99 -5.08
N PHE A 49 -11.51 -7.84 -4.95
CA PHE A 49 -11.11 -6.75 -4.06
C PHE A 49 -12.02 -6.57 -2.85
N THR A 50 -13.20 -7.21 -2.84
CA THR A 50 -14.12 -7.16 -1.71
C THR A 50 -13.67 -8.10 -0.60
N THR A 51 -13.54 -7.57 0.61
CA THR A 51 -13.30 -8.40 1.80
C THR A 51 -14.62 -8.99 2.29
N PRO A 52 -14.74 -10.30 2.53
CA PRO A 52 -15.95 -10.87 3.07
C PRO A 52 -16.22 -10.32 4.48
N PRO A 53 -17.48 -10.01 4.83
CA PRO A 53 -17.84 -9.32 6.09
C PRO A 53 -17.50 -10.14 7.36
N SER A 54 -17.22 -11.43 7.22
CA SER A 54 -16.92 -12.34 8.33
C SER A 54 -15.42 -12.53 8.62
N GLU A 55 -14.51 -12.01 7.78
CA GLU A 55 -13.07 -12.24 7.95
C GLU A 55 -12.36 -11.29 8.92
N ALA A 56 -13.08 -10.29 9.44
CA ALA A 56 -12.61 -9.54 10.60
C ALA A 56 -12.42 -10.44 11.84
N ASN A 57 -13.10 -11.59 11.90
CA ASN A 57 -13.05 -12.53 13.02
C ASN A 57 -12.42 -13.90 12.71
N SER A 58 -12.29 -14.33 11.45
CA SER A 58 -11.77 -15.69 11.16
C SER A 58 -10.24 -15.82 11.20
N ILE A 59 -9.50 -14.74 11.47
CA ILE A 59 -8.10 -14.84 11.94
C ILE A 59 -8.04 -15.21 13.44
N GLN A 60 -9.16 -15.10 14.20
CA GLN A 60 -9.22 -15.64 15.57
C GLN A 60 -9.09 -17.17 15.59
N THR A 61 -9.54 -17.85 14.53
CA THR A 61 -9.35 -19.32 14.38
C THR A 61 -7.89 -19.74 14.12
N ILE A 62 -6.96 -18.80 13.98
CA ILE A 62 -5.55 -19.07 13.65
C ILE A 62 -4.64 -18.89 14.88
N GLN A 63 -5.16 -18.35 16.01
CA GLN A 63 -4.40 -18.28 17.26
C GLN A 63 -4.40 -19.59 18.06
N ASP A 64 -5.28 -20.54 17.75
CA ASP A 64 -5.36 -21.84 18.43
C ASP A 64 -4.63 -22.98 17.71
N ALA A 65 -4.04 -22.72 16.54
CA ALA A 65 -3.18 -23.69 15.87
C ALA A 65 -1.72 -23.32 16.12
N ASP A 66 -0.98 -24.22 16.75
CA ASP A 66 0.49 -24.28 16.77
C ASP A 66 1.04 -24.41 15.33
N THR A 67 0.83 -23.39 14.50
CA THR A 67 1.38 -23.33 13.14
C THR A 67 2.82 -22.83 13.22
N SER A 68 3.74 -23.68 12.78
CA SER A 68 5.16 -23.40 12.62
C SER A 68 5.38 -22.11 11.81
N GLU A 69 6.51 -21.42 12.04
CA GLU A 69 6.89 -20.19 11.31
C GLU A 69 6.89 -20.40 9.78
N SER A 70 7.15 -21.63 9.31
CA SER A 70 7.03 -22.06 7.89
C SER A 70 5.62 -21.86 7.33
N SER A 71 4.60 -22.34 8.05
CA SER A 71 3.19 -22.25 7.61
C SER A 71 2.74 -20.78 7.46
N VAL A 72 3.27 -19.94 8.33
CA VAL A 72 2.95 -18.53 8.38
C VAL A 72 3.65 -17.75 7.25
N ALA A 73 4.90 -18.07 6.91
CA ALA A 73 5.59 -17.52 5.74
C ALA A 73 4.90 -17.91 4.42
N GLU A 74 4.52 -19.18 4.26
CA GLU A 74 3.80 -19.71 3.10
C GLU A 74 2.47 -18.99 2.87
N GLN A 75 1.68 -18.78 3.93
CA GLN A 75 0.42 -18.02 3.84
C GLN A 75 0.62 -16.59 3.33
N ARG A 76 1.78 -15.99 3.59
CA ARG A 76 2.05 -14.60 3.22
C ARG A 76 2.59 -14.47 1.81
N VAL A 77 3.35 -15.47 1.36
CA VAL A 77 3.65 -15.65 -0.06
C VAL A 77 2.34 -15.87 -0.84
N ALA A 78 1.39 -16.63 -0.29
CA ALA A 78 0.08 -16.78 -0.91
C ALA A 78 -0.69 -15.44 -1.00
N LEU A 79 -0.70 -14.62 0.07
CA LEU A 79 -1.28 -13.27 0.02
C LEU A 79 -0.57 -12.37 -1.01
N TYR A 80 0.75 -12.46 -1.11
CA TYR A 80 1.54 -11.76 -2.13
C TYR A 80 1.07 -12.13 -3.53
N GLN A 81 1.05 -13.43 -3.82
CA GLN A 81 0.72 -13.96 -5.14
C GLN A 81 -0.73 -13.66 -5.50
N ALA A 82 -1.65 -13.81 -4.55
CA ALA A 82 -3.05 -13.43 -4.73
C ALA A 82 -3.19 -11.93 -5.05
N GLN A 83 -2.44 -11.08 -4.35
CA GLN A 83 -2.43 -9.64 -4.62
C GLN A 83 -1.88 -9.30 -6.00
N HIS A 84 -0.77 -9.92 -6.37
CA HIS A 84 -0.17 -9.72 -7.68
C HIS A 84 -1.11 -10.18 -8.79
N GLU A 85 -1.74 -11.35 -8.62
CA GLU A 85 -2.64 -11.93 -9.60
C GLU A 85 -3.93 -11.09 -9.76
N ARG A 86 -4.58 -10.64 -8.69
CA ARG A 86 -5.77 -9.77 -8.83
C ARG A 86 -5.46 -8.46 -9.55
N THR A 87 -4.32 -7.84 -9.24
CA THR A 87 -3.88 -6.61 -9.91
C THR A 87 -3.58 -6.88 -11.39
N ARG A 88 -2.93 -8.02 -11.70
CA ARG A 88 -2.68 -8.46 -13.07
C ARG A 88 -3.99 -8.66 -13.84
N LEU A 89 -4.95 -9.38 -13.27
CA LEU A 89 -6.26 -9.63 -13.88
C LEU A 89 -7.04 -8.33 -14.14
N LEU A 90 -6.98 -7.37 -13.21
CA LEU A 90 -7.61 -6.06 -13.39
C LEU A 90 -7.05 -5.33 -14.61
N TYR A 91 -5.72 -5.30 -14.80
CA TYR A 91 -5.10 -4.58 -15.90
C TYR A 91 -5.14 -5.31 -17.25
N LEU A 92 -5.27 -6.64 -17.24
CA LEU A 92 -5.50 -7.45 -18.44
C LEU A 92 -6.95 -7.37 -18.94
N ALA A 93 -7.90 -7.06 -18.06
CA ALA A 93 -9.30 -6.96 -18.44
C ALA A 93 -9.56 -5.80 -19.42
N PRO A 94 -10.45 -5.99 -20.42
CA PRO A 94 -10.88 -4.93 -21.31
C PRO A 94 -11.40 -3.69 -20.54
N ALA A 95 -11.22 -2.50 -21.11
CA ALA A 95 -11.66 -1.25 -20.50
C ALA A 95 -13.19 -1.24 -20.20
N SER A 96 -13.98 -1.94 -21.01
CA SER A 96 -15.43 -2.06 -20.84
C SER A 96 -15.85 -2.94 -19.65
N THR A 97 -15.01 -3.89 -19.24
CA THR A 97 -15.28 -4.82 -18.13
C THR A 97 -14.68 -4.33 -16.81
N ARG A 98 -13.69 -3.45 -16.85
CA ARG A 98 -13.09 -2.89 -15.63
C ARG A 98 -14.11 -2.10 -14.81
N PRO A 99 -14.20 -2.34 -13.48
CA PRO A 99 -15.03 -1.53 -12.59
C PRO A 99 -14.65 -0.05 -12.68
N THR A 100 -15.64 0.80 -12.94
CA THR A 100 -15.49 2.26 -12.85
C THR A 100 -15.56 2.64 -11.37
N TYR A 101 -14.58 3.41 -10.89
CA TYR A 101 -14.51 3.85 -9.49
C TYR A 101 -14.54 2.68 -8.49
N LEU A 102 -13.63 1.74 -8.69
CA LEU A 102 -13.46 0.58 -7.83
C LEU A 102 -13.24 1.01 -6.37
N VAL A 103 -12.32 1.94 -6.12
CA VAL A 103 -12.01 2.42 -4.76
C VAL A 103 -13.23 3.03 -4.07
N GLN A 104 -14.09 3.72 -4.81
CA GLN A 104 -15.31 4.32 -4.28
C GLN A 104 -16.30 3.25 -3.84
N THR A 105 -16.37 2.12 -4.57
CA THR A 105 -17.26 1.01 -4.27
C THR A 105 -16.78 0.23 -3.04
N LEU A 106 -15.45 0.10 -2.89
CA LEU A 106 -14.81 -0.57 -1.75
C LEU A 106 -14.83 0.28 -0.47
N LYS A 107 -15.14 1.57 -0.55
CA LYS A 107 -15.12 2.54 0.57
C LYS A 107 -15.66 2.01 1.92
N PRO A 108 -16.81 1.30 2.01
CA PRO A 108 -17.32 0.80 3.29
C PRO A 108 -16.43 -0.21 4.01
N GLN A 109 -15.57 -0.92 3.26
CA GLN A 109 -14.69 -1.95 3.80
C GLN A 109 -13.43 -1.39 4.46
N PHE A 110 -13.06 -0.14 4.12
CA PHE A 110 -11.83 0.47 4.61
C PHE A 110 -11.94 0.85 6.09
N ALA A 111 -10.96 0.40 6.88
CA ALA A 111 -10.81 0.76 8.28
C ALA A 111 -10.71 2.28 8.48
N GLU A 112 -10.07 2.99 7.54
CA GLU A 112 -10.02 4.45 7.51
C GLU A 112 -11.42 5.08 7.51
N TYR A 113 -12.34 4.53 6.72
CA TYR A 113 -13.68 5.06 6.59
C TYR A 113 -14.54 4.76 7.84
N GLN A 114 -14.36 3.58 8.42
CA GLN A 114 -14.99 3.20 9.69
C GLN A 114 -14.52 4.13 10.82
N GLN A 115 -13.22 4.39 10.91
CA GLN A 115 -12.63 5.29 11.91
C GLN A 115 -13.08 6.75 11.70
N TYR A 116 -13.21 7.17 10.44
CA TYR A 116 -13.78 8.48 10.11
C TYR A 116 -15.22 8.63 10.59
N LYS A 117 -16.09 7.63 10.36
CA LYS A 117 -17.47 7.66 10.87
C LYS A 117 -17.51 7.73 12.39
N LEU A 118 -16.62 6.99 13.07
CA LEU A 118 -16.50 7.07 14.52
C LEU A 118 -16.11 8.49 14.97
N ALA A 119 -15.08 9.09 14.36
CA ALA A 119 -14.65 10.44 14.67
C ALA A 119 -15.78 11.47 14.46
N GLN A 120 -16.56 11.33 13.38
CA GLN A 120 -17.71 12.17 13.11
C GLN A 120 -18.82 12.05 14.18
N GLN A 121 -19.05 10.86 14.71
CA GLN A 121 -20.03 10.64 15.78
C GLN A 121 -19.56 11.19 17.14
N LEU A 122 -18.24 11.22 17.37
CA LEU A 122 -17.64 11.78 18.57
C LEU A 122 -17.66 13.32 18.54
N ASP A 123 -17.51 13.92 17.36
CA ASP A 123 -17.48 15.38 17.21
C ASP A 123 -18.87 16.03 17.29
N LYS A 124 -19.49 15.98 18.47
CA LYS A 124 -20.81 16.58 18.71
C LYS A 124 -20.79 18.11 18.70
N ARG A 125 -19.63 18.71 19.00
CA ARG A 125 -19.45 20.16 19.16
C ARG A 125 -18.85 20.83 17.92
N GLY A 126 -18.60 20.08 16.84
CA GLY A 126 -17.99 20.60 15.61
C GLY A 126 -16.58 21.16 15.83
N LEU A 127 -15.81 20.57 16.75
CA LEU A 127 -14.45 21.00 17.07
C LEU A 127 -13.45 20.63 15.97
N LEU A 128 -13.80 19.69 15.09
CA LEU A 128 -12.94 19.24 14.00
C LEU A 128 -13.41 19.80 12.65
N ASP A 129 -12.45 20.16 11.80
CA ASP A 129 -12.71 20.44 10.38
C ASP A 129 -12.97 19.13 9.61
N ILE A 130 -14.20 18.62 9.76
CA ILE A 130 -14.65 17.36 9.14
C ILE A 130 -14.98 17.57 7.66
N ASP A 131 -15.38 18.78 7.26
CA ASP A 131 -15.82 19.11 5.89
C ASP A 131 -14.77 18.77 4.83
N THR A 132 -13.51 19.10 5.11
CA THR A 132 -12.41 18.82 4.19
C THR A 132 -12.19 17.33 4.00
N ILE A 133 -12.34 16.54 5.06
CA ILE A 133 -12.20 15.08 5.04
C ILE A 133 -13.40 14.44 4.36
N GLU A 134 -14.60 14.97 4.60
CA GLU A 134 -15.82 14.49 3.95
C GLU A 134 -15.73 14.66 2.42
N ARG A 135 -15.26 15.82 1.94
CA ARG A 135 -15.05 16.05 0.50
C ARG A 135 -14.09 15.03 -0.11
N LEU A 136 -13.00 14.69 0.59
CA LEU A 136 -12.07 13.65 0.13
C LEU A 136 -12.76 12.28 0.04
N TRP A 137 -13.61 11.93 1.00
CA TRP A 137 -14.39 10.70 0.97
C TRP A 137 -15.49 10.67 -0.10
N GLN A 138 -16.04 11.84 -0.49
CA GLN A 138 -17.01 11.97 -1.58
C GLN A 138 -16.31 11.84 -2.95
N GLN A 139 -15.06 12.28 -3.04
CA GLN A 139 -14.25 12.27 -4.27
C GLN A 139 -13.21 11.15 -4.30
N LEU A 140 -13.46 10.03 -3.61
CA LEU A 140 -12.45 8.96 -3.47
C LEU A 140 -12.06 8.34 -4.82
N HIS A 141 -12.95 8.39 -5.82
CA HIS A 141 -12.66 7.98 -7.19
C HIS A 141 -11.39 8.59 -7.79
N VAL A 142 -10.98 9.79 -7.35
CA VAL A 142 -9.74 10.45 -7.79
C VAL A 142 -8.51 9.57 -7.51
N VAL A 143 -8.56 8.70 -6.50
CA VAL A 143 -7.50 7.73 -6.21
C VAL A 143 -7.31 6.78 -7.40
N ASP A 144 -8.38 6.24 -7.96
CA ASP A 144 -8.31 5.35 -9.13
C ASP A 144 -7.76 6.07 -10.36
N ASP A 145 -8.16 7.32 -10.57
CA ASP A 145 -7.68 8.13 -11.68
C ASP A 145 -6.17 8.39 -11.58
N ILE A 146 -5.67 8.73 -10.38
CA ILE A 146 -4.25 8.94 -10.15
C ILE A 146 -3.46 7.62 -10.30
N ILE A 147 -3.97 6.50 -9.79
CA ILE A 147 -3.33 5.19 -9.97
C ILE A 147 -3.23 4.86 -11.46
N ALA A 148 -4.33 4.99 -12.20
CA ALA A 148 -4.36 4.71 -13.64
C ALA A 148 -3.38 5.61 -14.40
N ASP A 149 -3.26 6.87 -14.03
CA ASP A 149 -2.31 7.82 -14.61
C ASP A 149 -0.85 7.43 -14.31
N ILE A 150 -0.53 7.06 -13.06
CA ILE A 150 0.81 6.60 -12.66
C ILE A 150 1.18 5.33 -13.43
N VAL A 151 0.29 4.34 -13.47
CA VAL A 151 0.54 3.03 -14.09
C VAL A 151 0.73 3.15 -15.60
N ARG A 152 0.02 4.07 -16.28
CA ARG A 152 0.22 4.34 -17.71
C ARG A 152 1.62 4.88 -18.05
N HIS A 153 2.21 5.66 -17.16
CA HIS A 153 3.48 6.36 -17.38
C HIS A 153 4.68 5.61 -16.80
N MET A 154 4.49 4.38 -16.30
CA MET A 154 5.58 3.61 -15.73
C MET A 154 5.95 2.41 -16.62
N PRO A 155 7.24 2.25 -16.97
CA PRO A 155 7.72 1.01 -17.56
C PRO A 155 7.69 -0.14 -16.53
N ALA A 156 7.51 -1.38 -16.99
CA ALA A 156 7.66 -2.54 -16.13
C ALA A 156 9.07 -2.56 -15.50
N GLN A 157 9.12 -2.68 -14.17
CA GLN A 157 10.36 -2.79 -13.39
C GLN A 157 10.33 -4.10 -12.61
N GLN A 158 11.49 -4.69 -12.36
CA GLN A 158 11.57 -5.79 -11.41
C GLN A 158 11.23 -5.26 -10.01
N PRO A 159 10.46 -6.00 -9.20
CA PRO A 159 10.20 -5.63 -7.81
C PRO A 159 11.52 -5.45 -7.05
N ALA A 160 11.63 -4.38 -6.27
CA ALA A 160 12.74 -4.13 -5.36
C ALA A 160 12.35 -4.56 -3.94
N GLY A 161 13.31 -5.10 -3.19
CA GLY A 161 13.15 -5.32 -1.75
C GLY A 161 13.62 -4.11 -0.95
N TRP A 162 12.81 -3.62 -0.01
CA TRP A 162 13.21 -2.62 0.98
C TRP A 162 12.63 -2.91 2.36
N GLN A 163 13.25 -2.32 3.36
CA GLN A 163 12.84 -2.40 4.75
C GLN A 163 12.48 -1.00 5.23
N LEU A 164 11.27 -0.81 5.78
CA LEU A 164 10.84 0.44 6.40
C LEU A 164 10.48 0.22 7.87
N THR A 165 11.22 0.88 8.76
CA THR A 165 11.07 0.80 10.21
C THR A 165 10.47 2.09 10.76
N ALA A 166 9.30 2.00 11.39
CA ALA A 166 8.76 3.12 12.17
C ALA A 166 9.31 3.05 13.60
N GLN A 167 9.74 4.18 14.16
CA GLN A 167 10.32 4.22 15.52
C GLN A 167 9.36 3.70 16.59
N ASP A 168 8.06 3.96 16.41
CA ASP A 168 7.01 3.53 17.35
C ASP A 168 6.65 2.04 17.19
N GLY A 169 7.25 1.32 16.22
CA GLY A 169 6.96 -0.09 15.93
C GLY A 169 5.54 -0.37 15.42
N HIS A 170 4.79 0.68 15.08
CA HIS A 170 3.44 0.58 14.51
C HIS A 170 3.51 0.38 12.99
N ASN A 171 2.44 -0.17 12.42
CA ASN A 171 2.23 -0.27 10.98
C ASN A 171 1.26 0.83 10.52
N PRO A 172 1.74 2.04 10.20
CA PRO A 172 0.85 3.16 9.85
C PRO A 172 0.21 2.98 8.47
N LEU A 173 0.79 2.14 7.62
CA LEU A 173 0.27 1.80 6.29
C LEU A 173 -0.82 0.73 6.32
N ARG A 174 -1.06 0.09 7.47
CA ARG A 174 -2.07 -0.97 7.65
C ARG A 174 -2.02 -2.05 6.56
N LEU A 175 -0.82 -2.50 6.22
CA LEU A 175 -0.63 -3.70 5.41
C LEU A 175 -0.73 -4.97 6.27
N ALA A 176 -1.19 -6.08 5.70
CA ALA A 176 -1.20 -7.37 6.39
C ALA A 176 0.21 -7.75 6.85
N THR A 177 0.34 -8.20 8.11
CA THR A 177 1.66 -8.29 8.75
C THR A 177 2.23 -9.68 8.82
N VAL A 178 3.56 -9.73 8.72
CA VAL A 178 4.40 -10.92 8.70
C VAL A 178 5.08 -11.20 10.06
N GLY A 179 4.78 -10.43 11.10
CA GLY A 179 5.35 -10.66 12.44
C GLY A 179 4.31 -11.12 13.45
N LYS A 180 4.77 -11.61 14.60
CA LYS A 180 3.94 -11.56 15.82
C LYS A 180 3.54 -10.09 16.02
N LEU A 181 2.24 -9.81 16.02
CA LEU A 181 1.77 -8.44 16.18
C LEU A 181 2.05 -7.99 17.62
N LYS A 182 2.71 -6.83 17.78
CA LYS A 182 2.78 -6.17 19.10
C LYS A 182 1.39 -5.76 19.61
N HIS A 183 0.45 -5.57 18.68
CA HIS A 183 -0.95 -5.24 18.97
C HIS A 183 -1.86 -6.37 18.52
N PRO A 184 -2.81 -6.83 19.34
CA PRO A 184 -3.59 -8.05 19.09
C PRO A 184 -4.59 -7.95 17.92
N LYS A 185 -4.71 -6.78 17.27
CA LYS A 185 -5.68 -6.59 16.17
C LYS A 185 -5.04 -7.01 14.85
N PRO A 186 -5.45 -8.14 14.25
CA PRO A 186 -4.97 -8.51 12.93
C PRO A 186 -5.41 -7.48 11.89
N ILE A 187 -4.57 -7.30 10.86
CA ILE A 187 -4.85 -6.42 9.73
C ILE A 187 -5.23 -7.32 8.57
N SER A 188 -6.52 -7.30 8.20
CA SER A 188 -7.02 -8.04 7.04
C SER A 188 -6.50 -7.44 5.73
N ASP A 189 -6.31 -8.30 4.75
CA ASP A 189 -5.97 -7.90 3.38
C ASP A 189 -7.10 -7.03 2.79
N GLN A 190 -6.73 -6.03 1.98
CA GLN A 190 -7.66 -5.07 1.34
C GLN A 190 -8.57 -4.26 2.27
N ALA A 191 -8.40 -4.36 3.59
CA ALA A 191 -9.20 -3.63 4.56
C ALA A 191 -8.70 -2.20 4.81
N SER A 192 -7.66 -1.75 4.11
CA SER A 192 -7.15 -0.39 4.19
C SER A 192 -7.03 0.23 2.80
N LEU A 193 -7.33 1.53 2.70
CA LEU A 193 -7.06 2.31 1.49
C LEU A 193 -5.59 2.27 1.08
N ASN A 194 -4.67 2.26 2.06
CA ASN A 194 -3.24 2.16 1.80
C ASN A 194 -2.88 0.79 1.20
N SER A 195 -3.46 -0.29 1.73
CA SER A 195 -3.29 -1.65 1.19
C SER A 195 -3.80 -1.77 -0.23
N TYR A 196 -4.93 -1.11 -0.54
CA TYR A 196 -5.46 -1.03 -1.91
C TYR A 196 -4.45 -0.36 -2.84
N VAL A 197 -4.02 0.87 -2.53
CA VAL A 197 -3.08 1.65 -3.36
C VAL A 197 -1.75 0.91 -3.55
N LEU A 198 -1.17 0.43 -2.47
CA LEU A 198 0.09 -0.33 -2.49
C LEU A 198 -0.05 -1.65 -3.25
N GLY A 199 -1.26 -2.23 -3.26
CA GLY A 199 -1.60 -3.39 -4.08
C GLY A 199 -1.49 -3.16 -5.58
N HIS A 200 -1.90 -1.99 -6.06
CA HIS A 200 -1.70 -1.59 -7.46
C HIS A 200 -0.23 -1.36 -7.81
N PHE A 201 0.61 -1.07 -6.82
CA PHE A 201 2.05 -0.85 -6.96
C PHE A 201 2.87 -2.12 -6.67
N GLY A 202 2.19 -3.27 -6.51
CA GLY A 202 2.83 -4.56 -6.25
C GLY A 202 3.57 -4.62 -4.91
N VAL A 203 3.25 -3.76 -3.94
CA VAL A 203 3.89 -3.76 -2.62
C VAL A 203 3.15 -4.68 -1.67
N SER A 204 3.90 -5.52 -0.97
CA SER A 204 3.33 -6.48 -0.05
C SER A 204 3.94 -6.41 1.34
N SER A 205 3.09 -6.76 2.30
CA SER A 205 3.34 -7.23 3.67
C SER A 205 4.28 -6.40 4.57
N PHE A 206 4.15 -6.59 5.89
CA PHE A 206 4.95 -5.86 6.88
C PHE A 206 5.34 -6.74 8.06
N THR A 207 6.62 -6.97 8.33
CA THR A 207 7.04 -7.57 9.62
C THR A 207 7.00 -6.55 10.75
N TYR A 208 6.50 -6.89 11.94
CA TYR A 208 6.42 -5.92 13.06
C TYR A 208 7.75 -5.39 13.56
N ASP A 209 8.78 -6.24 13.50
CA ASP A 209 10.07 -5.89 14.09
C ASP A 209 10.88 -5.00 13.15
N ARG A 210 10.77 -5.24 11.84
CA ARG A 210 11.67 -4.66 10.84
C ARG A 210 10.97 -4.08 9.61
N GLY A 211 9.73 -4.44 9.33
CA GLY A 211 8.94 -3.92 8.21
C GLY A 211 9.57 -4.22 6.86
N TYR A 212 9.64 -5.49 6.48
CA TYR A 212 10.12 -5.88 5.15
C TYR A 212 9.03 -5.73 4.10
N TYR A 213 9.37 -5.11 2.98
CA TYR A 213 8.51 -4.84 1.84
C TYR A 213 9.19 -5.31 0.56
N ILE A 214 8.41 -5.91 -0.33
CA ILE A 214 8.82 -6.13 -1.71
C ILE A 214 7.78 -5.49 -2.61
N GLY A 215 8.21 -4.70 -3.59
CA GLY A 215 7.32 -4.13 -4.61
C GLY A 215 8.02 -3.17 -5.56
N HIS A 216 7.30 -2.21 -6.16
CA HIS A 216 7.93 -1.23 -7.05
C HIS A 216 8.55 -0.03 -6.33
N VAL A 217 9.52 0.63 -6.98
CA VAL A 217 10.15 1.89 -6.52
C VAL A 217 9.12 2.98 -6.18
N ILE A 218 7.96 2.99 -6.84
CA ILE A 218 6.88 3.93 -6.50
C ILE A 218 6.19 3.63 -5.17
N GLY A 219 6.14 2.35 -4.79
CA GLY A 219 5.61 1.91 -3.52
C GLY A 219 6.51 2.35 -2.37
N TYR A 220 7.83 2.25 -2.59
CA TYR A 220 8.83 2.88 -1.73
C TYR A 220 8.58 4.39 -1.61
N LEU A 221 8.44 5.09 -2.74
CA LEU A 221 8.28 6.55 -2.75
C LEU A 221 6.97 7.00 -2.09
N PHE A 222 5.87 6.29 -2.36
CA PHE A 222 4.58 6.49 -1.70
C PHE A 222 4.71 6.37 -0.18
N SER A 223 5.35 5.31 0.29
CA SER A 223 5.51 5.04 1.73
C SER A 223 6.32 6.15 2.42
N CYS A 224 7.39 6.61 1.78
CA CYS A 224 8.18 7.73 2.27
C CYS A 224 7.36 9.03 2.35
N TYR A 225 6.64 9.39 1.29
CA TYR A 225 5.80 10.60 1.29
C TYR A 225 4.66 10.52 2.30
N PHE A 226 4.04 9.35 2.46
CA PHE A 226 2.99 9.11 3.44
C PHE A 226 3.51 9.35 4.86
N CYS A 227 4.62 8.71 5.24
CA CYS A 227 5.19 8.88 6.58
C CYS A 227 5.68 10.31 6.82
N ALA A 228 6.31 10.94 5.82
CA ALA A 228 6.76 12.34 5.91
C ALA A 228 5.58 13.30 6.13
N HIS A 229 4.45 13.11 5.43
CA HIS A 229 3.27 13.97 5.59
C HIS A 229 2.66 13.87 6.98
N LEU A 230 2.70 12.68 7.60
CA LEU A 230 2.18 12.45 8.95
C LEU A 230 3.17 12.79 10.07
N SER A 231 4.39 13.21 9.70
CA SER A 231 5.51 13.44 10.61
C SER A 231 5.83 12.21 11.47
N ILE A 232 5.71 11.02 10.86
CA ILE A 232 6.11 9.76 11.49
C ILE A 232 7.61 9.61 11.29
N SER A 233 8.37 9.34 12.35
CA SER A 233 9.78 9.03 12.21
C SER A 233 9.98 7.63 11.64
N TYR A 234 10.67 7.54 10.50
CA TYR A 234 10.92 6.27 9.82
C TYR A 234 12.36 6.16 9.32
N GLY A 235 12.89 4.93 9.30
CA GLY A 235 14.11 4.56 8.60
C GLY A 235 13.79 3.69 7.39
N VAL A 236 14.56 3.82 6.30
CA VAL A 236 14.43 2.94 5.14
C VAL A 236 15.78 2.42 4.69
N THR A 237 15.88 1.12 4.50
CA THR A 237 17.09 0.43 4.03
C THR A 237 16.75 -0.54 2.91
N ALA A 238 17.72 -0.85 2.04
CA ALA A 238 17.58 -1.92 1.07
C ALA A 238 17.40 -3.27 1.78
N LEU A 239 16.61 -4.17 1.20
CA LEU A 239 16.49 -5.55 1.67
C LEU A 239 17.69 -6.35 1.16
N GLY A 240 18.24 -7.24 2.01
CA GLY A 240 19.29 -8.17 1.60
C GLY A 240 18.76 -9.32 0.74
N GLU A 241 19.65 -9.97 -0.02
CA GLU A 241 19.32 -10.96 -1.06
C GLU A 241 18.62 -12.24 -0.54
N GLN A 242 18.76 -12.58 0.75
CA GLN A 242 18.27 -13.85 1.33
C GLN A 242 17.11 -13.69 2.32
N VAL A 243 16.42 -12.54 2.33
CA VAL A 243 15.40 -12.29 3.38
C VAL A 243 14.07 -13.01 3.08
N ILE A 244 13.72 -13.18 1.80
CA ILE A 244 12.50 -13.88 1.37
C ILE A 244 12.91 -14.91 0.32
N GLU A 245 12.87 -16.18 0.71
CA GLU A 245 13.14 -17.33 -0.17
C GLU A 245 12.03 -17.45 -1.24
N ASP A 246 12.37 -17.97 -2.42
CA ASP A 246 11.45 -18.29 -3.53
C ASP A 246 10.63 -17.10 -4.10
N TYR A 247 11.10 -15.86 -3.93
CA TYR A 247 10.49 -14.68 -4.54
C TYR A 247 11.45 -14.00 -5.53
N ASP A 248 10.97 -13.69 -6.73
CA ASP A 248 11.75 -12.99 -7.78
C ASP A 248 11.73 -11.47 -7.55
N TYR A 249 12.70 -10.97 -6.77
CA TYR A 249 12.93 -9.54 -6.54
C TYR A 249 14.40 -9.17 -6.78
N ALA A 250 14.61 -7.93 -7.20
CA ALA A 250 15.92 -7.32 -7.25
C ALA A 250 16.32 -6.85 -5.83
N SER A 251 17.37 -7.45 -5.28
CA SER A 251 18.14 -6.86 -4.19
C SER A 251 18.88 -5.63 -4.73
N LEU A 252 18.56 -4.45 -4.22
CA LEU A 252 19.05 -3.17 -4.75
C LEU A 252 19.73 -2.38 -3.65
N GLU A 253 21.04 -2.15 -3.79
CA GLU A 253 21.76 -1.28 -2.84
C GLU A 253 21.19 0.15 -2.85
N THR A 254 21.34 0.85 -1.73
CA THR A 254 20.84 2.22 -1.53
C THR A 254 21.21 3.18 -2.68
N PRO A 255 22.45 3.20 -3.22
CA PRO A 255 22.79 4.09 -4.34
C PRO A 255 21.99 3.82 -5.61
N TYR A 256 21.68 2.55 -5.91
CA TYR A 256 20.87 2.20 -7.09
C TYR A 256 19.41 2.62 -6.90
N MET A 257 18.84 2.43 -5.71
CA MET A 257 17.51 2.95 -5.38
C MET A 257 17.44 4.46 -5.57
N VAL A 258 18.45 5.21 -5.13
CA VAL A 258 18.54 6.67 -5.36
C VAL A 258 18.55 7.01 -6.85
N ARG A 259 19.30 6.27 -7.68
CA ARG A 259 19.32 6.49 -9.13
C ARG A 259 17.97 6.19 -9.78
N LEU A 260 17.29 5.10 -9.41
CA LEU A 260 15.96 4.77 -9.89
C LEU A 260 14.95 5.87 -9.52
N LEU A 261 15.03 6.37 -8.29
CA LEU A 261 14.23 7.49 -7.83
C LEU A 261 14.57 8.78 -8.58
N GLN A 262 15.83 9.07 -8.87
CA GLN A 262 16.22 10.24 -9.66
C GLN A 262 15.71 10.14 -11.10
N GLY A 263 15.79 8.96 -11.71
CA GLY A 263 15.33 8.69 -13.06
C GLY A 263 13.80 8.66 -13.24
N LEU A 264 13.04 8.52 -12.15
CA LEU A 264 11.58 8.67 -12.19
C LEU A 264 11.19 10.10 -12.60
N ASP A 265 10.27 10.18 -13.56
CA ASP A 265 9.76 11.45 -14.07
C ASP A 265 9.14 12.32 -12.97
N SER A 266 9.35 13.64 -13.08
CA SER A 266 8.84 14.64 -12.14
C SER A 266 7.31 14.62 -12.07
N TYR A 267 6.63 14.38 -13.20
CA TYR A 267 5.18 14.25 -13.21
C TYR A 267 4.71 13.06 -12.37
N CYS A 268 5.33 11.88 -12.57
CA CYS A 268 5.02 10.67 -11.80
C CYS A 268 5.25 10.89 -10.30
N LYS A 269 6.37 11.51 -9.91
CA LYS A 269 6.64 11.88 -8.49
C LYS A 269 5.55 12.76 -7.90
N LYS A 270 5.08 13.77 -8.63
CA LYS A 270 3.99 14.66 -8.19
C LYS A 270 2.69 13.89 -7.98
N ARG A 271 2.35 12.96 -8.89
CA ARG A 271 1.16 12.11 -8.76
C ARG A 271 1.24 11.17 -7.56
N ILE A 272 2.39 10.54 -7.35
CA ILE A 272 2.63 9.68 -6.18
C ILE A 272 2.54 10.49 -4.88
N TYR A 273 3.09 11.71 -4.87
CA TYR A 273 2.97 12.60 -3.72
C TYR A 273 1.52 12.98 -3.42
N GLN A 274 0.75 13.40 -4.44
CA GLN A 274 -0.68 13.71 -4.30
C GLN A 274 -1.46 12.52 -3.72
N LEU A 275 -1.21 11.33 -4.25
CA LEU A 275 -1.84 10.10 -3.78
C LEU A 275 -1.47 9.79 -2.33
N ALA A 276 -0.19 9.89 -1.98
CA ALA A 276 0.29 9.69 -0.61
C ALA A 276 -0.34 10.68 0.38
N VAL A 277 -0.50 11.95 -0.01
CA VAL A 277 -1.15 12.97 0.82
C VAL A 277 -2.64 12.68 1.02
N ILE A 278 -3.38 12.27 -0.02
CA ILE A 278 -4.79 11.87 0.11
C ILE A 278 -4.90 10.72 1.11
N CYS A 279 -4.12 9.66 0.91
CA CYS A 279 -4.11 8.49 1.77
C CYS A 279 -3.70 8.83 3.21
N ALA A 280 -2.70 9.68 3.39
CA ALA A 280 -2.25 10.13 4.72
C ALA A 280 -3.35 10.90 5.46
N ARG A 281 -4.05 11.83 4.80
CA ARG A 281 -5.15 12.59 5.42
C ARG A 281 -6.32 11.73 5.85
N LEU A 282 -6.63 10.71 5.05
CA LEU A 282 -7.70 9.74 5.30
C LEU A 282 -7.27 8.61 6.27
N SER A 283 -5.96 8.44 6.51
CA SER A 283 -5.43 7.33 7.30
C SER A 283 -6.04 7.24 8.71
N VAL A 284 -6.07 6.01 9.25
CA VAL A 284 -6.46 5.77 10.64
C VAL A 284 -5.58 6.57 11.60
N TYR A 285 -4.26 6.64 11.34
CA TYR A 285 -3.32 7.41 12.14
C TYR A 285 -3.70 8.91 12.22
N ALA A 286 -4.09 9.52 11.09
CA ALA A 286 -4.54 10.90 11.09
C ALA A 286 -5.86 11.08 11.84
N SER A 287 -6.78 10.12 11.73
CA SER A 287 -8.04 10.12 12.48
C SER A 287 -7.81 9.99 13.98
N ASP A 288 -6.90 9.12 14.41
CA ASP A 288 -6.55 8.94 15.82
C ASP A 288 -5.94 10.23 16.39
N LYS A 289 -5.03 10.89 15.66
CA LYS A 289 -4.51 12.22 16.07
C LYS A 289 -5.60 13.28 16.19
N ARG A 290 -6.65 13.24 15.36
CA ARG A 290 -7.80 14.16 15.47
C ARG A 290 -8.64 13.87 16.70
N ILE A 291 -8.93 12.59 16.97
CA ILE A 291 -9.66 12.16 18.17
C ILE A 291 -8.87 12.53 19.43
N GLU A 292 -7.55 12.33 19.44
CA GLU A 292 -6.68 12.73 20.55
C GLU A 292 -6.74 14.24 20.81
N LYS A 293 -6.69 15.07 19.75
CA LYS A 293 -6.85 16.52 19.88
C LYS A 293 -8.21 16.90 20.44
N MET A 294 -9.28 16.22 20.02
CA MET A 294 -10.62 16.44 20.57
C MET A 294 -10.66 16.11 22.08
N LEU A 295 -10.06 14.98 22.48
CA LEU A 295 -9.94 14.62 23.90
C LEU A 295 -9.19 15.68 24.70
N ILE A 296 -8.06 16.17 24.19
CA ILE A 296 -7.27 17.21 24.83
C ILE A 296 -8.09 18.51 24.95
N ALA A 297 -8.82 18.88 23.90
CA ALA A 297 -9.69 20.06 23.92
C ALA A 297 -10.77 19.93 25.00
N GLU A 298 -11.45 18.78 25.08
CA GLU A 298 -12.53 18.55 26.06
C GLU A 298 -11.99 18.53 27.51
N VAL A 299 -10.80 17.98 27.73
CA VAL A 299 -10.14 18.02 29.05
C VAL A 299 -9.71 19.43 29.44
N ASN A 300 -9.37 20.26 28.46
CA ASN A 300 -8.93 21.65 28.68
C ASN A 300 -10.08 22.67 28.67
N ASP A 301 -11.28 22.27 28.25
CA ASP A 301 -12.50 23.10 28.29
C ASP A 301 -12.91 23.45 29.74
N PHE A 302 -12.42 22.69 30.70
CA PHE A 302 -12.68 22.89 32.13
C PHE A 302 -11.70 23.91 32.73
N ASP A 303 -12.17 25.12 33.07
CA ASP A 303 -11.40 26.10 33.84
C ASP A 303 -11.24 25.64 35.30
N LYS A 304 -10.15 24.92 35.55
CA LYS A 304 -9.79 24.36 36.86
C LYS A 304 -9.71 25.44 37.94
N LYS A 305 -9.33 26.67 37.62
CA LYS A 305 -9.20 27.75 38.61
C LYS A 305 -10.56 28.31 38.98
N LEU A 306 -11.42 28.54 37.99
CA LEU A 306 -12.79 29.00 38.23
C LEU A 306 -13.57 27.99 39.08
N GLN A 307 -13.40 26.70 38.81
CA GLN A 307 -14.09 25.63 39.54
C GLN A 307 -13.54 25.44 40.97
N GLN A 308 -12.24 25.64 41.18
CA GLN A 308 -11.66 25.73 42.52
C GLN A 308 -12.23 26.92 43.30
N GLN A 309 -12.37 28.08 42.67
CA GLN A 309 -12.98 29.25 43.30
C GLN A 309 -14.46 29.00 43.63
N HIS A 310 -15.22 28.38 42.74
CA HIS A 310 -16.61 27.99 43.00
C HIS A 310 -16.72 27.01 44.18
N LEU A 311 -15.81 26.04 44.27
CA LEU A 311 -15.76 25.09 45.37
C LEU A 311 -15.39 25.76 46.70
N ASP A 312 -14.41 26.66 46.70
CA ASP A 312 -14.00 27.41 47.90
C ASP A 312 -15.16 28.28 48.42
N VAL A 313 -15.87 28.96 47.52
CA VAL A 313 -17.10 29.71 47.85
C VAL A 313 -18.16 28.79 48.44
N LEU A 314 -18.35 27.60 47.87
CA LEU A 314 -19.32 26.63 48.37
C LEU A 314 -18.97 26.10 49.76
N LEU A 315 -17.69 25.81 50.02
CA LEU A 315 -17.20 25.38 51.33
C LEU A 315 -17.31 26.49 52.39
N LEU A 316 -17.15 27.75 51.98
CA LEU A 316 -17.26 28.92 52.87
C LEU A 316 -18.69 29.37 53.15
N GLN A 317 -19.58 29.30 52.15
CA GLN A 317 -20.93 29.89 52.21
C GLN A 317 -22.05 28.85 52.26
N GLY A 318 -21.74 27.56 52.05
CA GLY A 318 -22.72 26.47 52.07
C GLY A 318 -23.70 26.46 50.88
N MET A 319 -23.48 27.30 49.87
CA MET A 319 -24.33 27.40 48.68
C MET A 319 -23.47 27.32 47.41
N MET A 320 -23.94 26.60 46.39
CA MET A 320 -23.36 26.63 45.05
C MET A 320 -23.49 28.05 44.47
N PRO A 321 -22.40 28.68 44.00
CA PRO A 321 -22.51 29.91 43.23
C PRO A 321 -23.26 29.63 41.92
N GLU A 322 -24.10 30.56 41.47
CA GLU A 322 -24.84 30.42 40.22
C GLU A 322 -23.86 30.34 39.04
N SER A 323 -23.82 29.18 38.39
CA SER A 323 -23.05 28.96 37.18
C SER A 323 -23.76 29.66 36.02
N ASN A 324 -23.30 30.86 35.65
CA ASN A 324 -23.61 31.47 34.35
C ASN A 324 -22.77 30.83 33.23
N ASP A 325 -22.66 29.49 33.23
CA ASP A 325 -22.18 28.75 32.06
C ASP A 325 -23.31 28.68 31.04
N SER A 326 -23.65 29.82 30.47
CA SER A 326 -24.32 29.90 29.19
C SER A 326 -23.32 29.49 28.10
N THR A 327 -22.99 28.19 28.06
CA THR A 327 -22.61 27.56 26.81
C THR A 327 -23.90 27.43 26.00
N PRO A 328 -24.03 28.11 24.85
CA PRO A 328 -25.22 27.94 24.03
C PRO A 328 -25.24 26.49 23.53
N LEU A 329 -26.25 25.74 23.96
CA LEU A 329 -26.64 24.48 23.35
C LEU A 329 -27.19 24.80 21.95
N PHE A 330 -26.34 24.76 20.93
CA PHE A 330 -26.77 24.60 19.54
C PHE A 330 -25.85 23.63 18.81
#